data_AF-A0A1U7CTK6-F1
#
_entry.id   AF-A0A1U7CTK6-F1
#
_cell.length_a   1.000
_cell.length_b   1.000
_cell.length_c   1.000
_cell.angle_alpha   90.00
_cell.angle_beta   90.00
_cell.angle_gamma   90.00
#
_symmetry.space_group_name_H-M   'P 1'
#
loop_
_entity.id
_entity.type
_entity.pdbx_description
1 polymer ?
#
loop_
_entity_poly.entity_id
_entity_poly.type
_entity_poly.pdbx_seq_one_letter_code
_entity_poly.pdbx_strand_id
1 'polypeptide(L)'
;MSESSEAAAPAGHRPGRKPWQFGLRTVFLITAAIAVWTAVFANRRESEMLQSRIAAMRPLARELVIDDPNRIAVVKLDELWYDENVWDVHLPTGRYRLCMVTRGVGQEGVAAATKSAPIAAGRHRLALDQTQEGDVRRISVACDGAKLLETTEPKEWDAGVGSTGGSQYSISAQSPADQPAVLFRRRFHLSTTGGRTSAPAEPSNGLLVWIEPADAPKPEAIPRKID
;
A
#
# COMPACT_ATOMS: atom_id res chain seq x y z
N MET A 1 -91.29 -30.62 -54.93
CA MET A 1 -90.53 -31.64 -54.16
C MET A 1 -89.18 -31.73 -54.86
N SER A 2 -88.15 -31.05 -54.34
CA SER A 2 -87.29 -31.53 -53.22
C SER A 2 -86.55 -32.79 -53.70
N GLU A 3 -85.21 -32.87 -53.81
CA GLU A 3 -84.10 -32.39 -52.97
C GLU A 3 -82.82 -32.38 -53.85
N SER A 4 -81.90 -31.41 -53.71
CA SER A 4 -80.67 -31.48 -52.89
C SER A 4 -79.75 -32.64 -53.27
N SER A 5 -78.41 -32.58 -53.32
CA SER A 5 -77.34 -31.59 -53.13
C SER A 5 -76.05 -32.42 -53.33
N GLU A 6 -74.87 -31.77 -53.37
CA GLU A 6 -73.58 -32.34 -52.94
C GLU A 6 -72.81 -33.21 -53.97
N ALA A 7 -71.52 -33.07 -54.21
CA ALA A 7 -70.50 -32.05 -53.93
C ALA A 7 -69.32 -32.33 -54.88
N ALA A 8 -68.62 -31.30 -55.32
CA ALA A 8 -67.32 -31.45 -55.97
C ALA A 8 -66.37 -30.38 -55.46
N ALA A 9 -65.37 -30.79 -54.68
CA ALA A 9 -64.19 -29.99 -54.38
C ALA A 9 -62.94 -30.88 -54.42
N PRO A 10 -61.95 -30.60 -55.30
CA PRO A 10 -60.72 -31.36 -55.38
C PRO A 10 -59.76 -30.99 -54.23
N ALA A 11 -59.19 -32.03 -53.62
CA ALA A 11 -58.27 -31.94 -52.50
C ALA A 11 -56.97 -31.20 -52.87
N GLY A 12 -56.67 -30.13 -52.11
CA GLY A 12 -55.41 -29.39 -52.20
C GLY A 12 -54.22 -30.26 -51.77
N HIS A 13 -53.19 -30.31 -52.62
CA HIS A 13 -51.90 -30.91 -52.32
C HIS A 13 -51.18 -30.14 -51.21
N ARG A 14 -50.90 -30.81 -50.08
CA ARG A 14 -50.05 -30.28 -49.01
C ARG A 14 -48.58 -30.46 -49.38
N PRO A 15 -47.73 -29.41 -49.35
CA PRO A 15 -46.30 -29.55 -49.60
C PRO A 15 -45.65 -30.34 -48.46
N GLY A 16 -45.11 -31.52 -48.79
CA GLY A 16 -44.36 -32.36 -47.87
C GLY A 16 -43.10 -31.65 -47.39
N ARG A 17 -43.03 -31.36 -46.09
CA ARG A 17 -41.81 -30.87 -45.45
C ARG A 17 -40.76 -31.99 -45.47
N LYS A 18 -39.71 -31.83 -46.28
CA LYS A 18 -38.55 -32.74 -46.29
C LYS A 18 -37.92 -32.73 -44.88
N PRO A 19 -37.76 -33.89 -44.22
CA PRO A 19 -37.09 -33.94 -42.93
C PRO A 19 -35.63 -33.49 -43.12
N TRP A 20 -35.24 -32.45 -42.40
CA TRP A 20 -33.88 -31.91 -42.42
C TRP A 20 -32.95 -32.93 -41.78
N GLN A 21 -32.31 -33.76 -42.61
CA GLN A 21 -31.37 -34.77 -42.15
C GLN A 21 -30.06 -34.09 -41.76
N PHE A 22 -29.95 -33.69 -40.49
CA PHE A 22 -28.67 -33.34 -39.90
C PHE A 22 -27.81 -34.60 -39.86
N GLY A 23 -26.72 -34.61 -40.63
CA GLY A 23 -25.72 -35.66 -40.53
C GLY A 23 -25.18 -35.73 -39.10
N LEU A 24 -25.03 -36.94 -38.56
CA LEU A 24 -24.50 -37.19 -37.22
C LEU A 24 -23.19 -36.43 -36.95
N ARG A 25 -22.35 -36.27 -37.97
CA ARG A 25 -21.11 -35.47 -37.92
C ARG A 25 -21.36 -34.00 -37.56
N THR A 26 -22.40 -33.39 -38.13
CA THR A 26 -22.76 -31.99 -37.85
C THR A 26 -23.20 -31.82 -36.40
N VAL A 27 -23.95 -32.78 -35.85
CA VAL A 27 -24.34 -32.77 -34.43
C VAL A 27 -23.10 -32.86 -33.54
N PHE A 28 -22.18 -33.79 -33.81
CA PHE A 28 -20.93 -33.91 -33.05
C PHE A 28 -20.08 -32.64 -33.09
N LEU A 29 -19.95 -32.00 -34.26
CA LEU A 29 -19.20 -30.75 -34.39
C LEU A 29 -19.84 -29.60 -33.61
N ILE A 30 -21.17 -29.47 -33.65
CA ILE A 30 -21.89 -28.46 -32.89
C ILE A 30 -21.74 -28.72 -31.39
N THR A 31 -21.90 -29.97 -30.94
CA THR A 31 -21.70 -30.33 -29.53
C THR A 31 -20.28 -30.04 -29.06
N ALA A 32 -19.27 -30.38 -29.86
CA ALA A 32 -17.87 -30.07 -29.55
C ALA A 32 -17.61 -28.57 -29.49
N ALA A 33 -18.14 -27.80 -30.44
CA ALA A 33 -18.02 -26.34 -30.44
C ALA A 33 -18.68 -25.70 -29.21
N ILE A 34 -19.87 -26.16 -28.83
CA ILE A 34 -20.56 -25.72 -27.61
C ILE A 34 -19.73 -26.08 -26.38
N ALA A 35 -19.21 -27.30 -26.28
CA ALA A 35 -18.40 -27.75 -25.15
C ALA A 35 -17.11 -26.94 -24.99
N VAL A 36 -16.41 -26.63 -26.10
CA VAL A 36 -15.23 -25.76 -26.08
C VAL A 36 -15.62 -24.35 -25.66
N TRP A 37 -16.72 -23.80 -26.20
CA TRP A 37 -17.17 -22.46 -25.85
C TRP A 37 -17.57 -22.33 -24.38
N THR A 38 -18.30 -23.31 -23.83
CA THR A 38 -18.69 -23.32 -22.41
C THR A 38 -17.48 -23.46 -21.51
N ALA A 39 -16.49 -24.29 -21.88
CA ALA A 39 -15.24 -24.40 -21.14
C ALA A 39 -14.45 -23.09 -21.14
N VAL A 40 -14.30 -22.42 -22.29
CA VAL A 40 -13.64 -21.11 -22.38
C VAL A 40 -14.38 -20.06 -21.56
N PHE A 41 -15.71 -20.05 -21.62
CA PHE A 41 -16.53 -19.10 -20.87
C PHE A 41 -16.45 -19.33 -19.35
N ALA A 42 -16.49 -20.58 -18.91
CA ALA A 42 -16.31 -20.94 -17.51
C ALA A 42 -14.93 -20.51 -16.99
N ASN A 43 -13.86 -20.80 -17.74
CA ASN A 43 -12.50 -20.38 -17.38
C ASN A 43 -12.35 -18.86 -17.28
N ARG A 44 -13.00 -18.10 -18.18
CA ARG A 44 -12.98 -16.63 -18.11
C ARG A 44 -13.66 -16.11 -16.84
N ARG A 45 -14.83 -16.64 -16.50
CA ARG A 45 -15.53 -16.26 -15.26
C ARG A 45 -14.75 -16.61 -14.00
N GLU A 46 -14.13 -17.79 -13.98
CA GLU A 46 -13.29 -18.20 -12.85
C GLU A 46 -12.06 -17.29 -12.71
N SER A 47 -11.45 -16.89 -13.83
CA SER A 47 -10.34 -15.93 -13.83
C SER A 47 -10.74 -14.55 -13.30
N GLU A 48 -11.90 -14.02 -13.72
CA GLU A 48 -12.43 -12.75 -13.19
C GLU A 48 -12.74 -12.83 -11.69
N MET A 49 -13.31 -13.96 -11.23
CA MET A 49 -13.55 -14.20 -9.82
C MET A 49 -12.25 -14.28 -9.01
N LEU A 50 -11.24 -15.00 -9.50
CA LEU A 50 -9.94 -15.09 -8.84
C LEU A 50 -9.23 -13.74 -8.80
N GLN A 51 -9.29 -12.95 -9.88
CA GLN A 51 -8.73 -11.59 -9.92
C GLN A 51 -9.43 -10.65 -8.92
N SER A 52 -10.75 -10.66 -8.85
CA SER A 52 -11.49 -9.86 -7.86
C SER A 52 -11.16 -10.27 -6.43
N ARG A 53 -10.99 -11.58 -6.17
CA ARG A 53 -10.58 -12.08 -4.85
C ARG A 53 -9.15 -11.68 -4.51
N ILE A 54 -8.22 -11.77 -5.46
CA ILE A 54 -6.84 -11.29 -5.28
C ILE A 54 -6.83 -9.78 -5.01
N ALA A 55 -7.61 -8.99 -5.77
CA ALA A 55 -7.73 -7.56 -5.56
C ALA A 55 -8.33 -7.22 -4.18
N ALA A 56 -9.27 -8.03 -3.70
CA ALA A 56 -9.85 -7.88 -2.36
C ALA A 56 -8.88 -8.31 -1.24
N MET A 57 -7.97 -9.26 -1.50
CA MET A 57 -6.98 -9.75 -0.53
C MET A 57 -5.67 -8.94 -0.51
N ARG A 58 -5.30 -8.30 -1.62
CA ARG A 58 -4.10 -7.46 -1.72
C ARG A 58 -4.01 -6.36 -0.65
N PRO A 59 -5.07 -5.60 -0.32
CA PRO A 59 -5.01 -4.63 0.78
C PRO A 59 -4.82 -5.31 2.16
N LEU A 60 -5.26 -6.56 2.32
CA LEU A 60 -5.02 -7.35 3.55
C LEU A 60 -3.56 -7.83 3.64
N ALA A 61 -2.91 -8.04 2.50
CA ALA A 61 -1.51 -8.48 2.44
C ALA A 61 -0.49 -7.34 2.59
N ARG A 62 -0.96 -6.07 2.66
CA ARG A 62 -0.12 -4.85 2.69
C ARG A 62 1.04 -4.90 1.68
N GLU A 63 0.74 -5.36 0.47
CA GLU A 63 1.71 -5.46 -0.62
C GLU A 63 2.14 -4.06 -1.10
N LEU A 64 3.44 -3.87 -1.35
CA LEU A 64 3.94 -2.65 -1.97
C LEU A 64 3.49 -2.60 -3.43
N VAL A 65 2.59 -1.66 -3.75
CA VAL A 65 2.12 -1.43 -5.11
C VAL A 65 2.86 -0.24 -5.71
N ILE A 66 3.50 -0.48 -6.85
CA ILE A 66 4.23 0.54 -7.61
C ILE A 66 3.42 0.87 -8.86
N ASP A 67 2.58 1.90 -8.78
CA ASP A 67 1.80 2.41 -9.91
C ASP A 67 2.68 3.22 -10.87
N ASP A 68 3.46 4.18 -10.35
CA ASP A 68 4.47 4.92 -11.11
C ASP A 68 5.88 4.53 -10.65
N PRO A 69 6.74 3.97 -11.53
CA PRO A 69 8.11 3.58 -11.17
C PRO A 69 9.04 4.77 -10.90
N ASN A 70 8.66 6.00 -11.26
CA ASN A 70 9.42 7.22 -11.04
C ASN A 70 9.06 7.92 -9.72
N ARG A 71 8.20 7.32 -8.90
CA ARG A 71 7.78 7.85 -7.60
C ARG A 71 8.31 6.99 -6.47
N ILE A 72 8.49 7.59 -5.30
CA ILE A 72 8.79 6.84 -4.09
C ILE A 72 7.50 6.13 -3.68
N ALA A 73 7.54 4.81 -3.50
CA ALA A 73 6.41 4.05 -2.99
C ALA A 73 6.75 3.48 -1.62
N VAL A 74 5.84 3.58 -0.67
CA VAL A 74 6.02 3.08 0.70
C VAL A 74 4.76 2.35 1.14
N VAL A 75 4.94 1.20 1.78
CA VAL A 75 3.88 0.52 2.53
C VAL A 75 4.42 0.12 3.89
N LYS A 76 3.61 0.31 4.94
CA LYS A 76 3.94 -0.22 6.27
C LYS A 76 3.46 -1.67 6.35
N LEU A 77 4.33 -2.57 6.77
CA LEU A 77 3.97 -3.96 7.03
C LEU A 77 3.19 -4.08 8.35
N ASP A 78 2.53 -5.21 8.56
CA ASP A 78 1.88 -5.50 9.84
C ASP A 78 2.90 -5.55 10.97
N GLU A 79 2.54 -4.96 12.11
CA GLU A 79 3.35 -5.00 13.33
C GLU A 79 3.19 -6.41 13.93
N LEU A 80 4.28 -7.18 14.00
CA LEU A 80 4.25 -8.47 14.70
C LEU A 80 4.37 -8.27 16.21
N TRP A 81 4.94 -7.14 16.65
CA TRP A 81 5.10 -6.75 18.04
C TRP A 81 4.82 -5.26 18.27
N TYR A 82 4.53 -4.90 19.52
CA TYR A 82 4.33 -3.49 19.93
C TYR A 82 5.58 -2.66 19.61
N ASP A 83 5.38 -1.50 18.96
CA ASP A 83 6.41 -0.54 18.52
C ASP A 83 7.34 -1.01 17.36
N GLU A 84 7.13 -2.21 16.80
CA GLU A 84 7.82 -2.58 15.56
C GLU A 84 7.28 -1.77 14.39
N ASN A 85 8.16 -1.06 13.69
CA ASN A 85 7.78 -0.33 12.50
C ASN A 85 8.63 -0.78 11.33
N VAL A 86 8.03 -1.55 10.43
CA VAL A 86 8.68 -2.09 9.23
C VAL A 86 7.96 -1.56 8.00
N TRP A 87 8.72 -1.15 7.00
CA TRP A 87 8.21 -0.66 5.72
C TRP A 87 8.91 -1.36 4.56
N ASP A 88 8.14 -1.70 3.54
CA ASP A 88 8.70 -1.97 2.22
C ASP A 88 8.65 -0.66 1.41
N VAL A 89 9.78 -0.32 0.80
CA VAL A 89 9.98 0.94 0.08
C VAL A 89 10.52 0.65 -1.31
N HIS A 90 10.01 1.37 -2.30
CA HIS A 90 10.62 1.50 -3.62
C HIS A 90 11.12 2.92 -3.81
N LEU A 91 12.41 3.03 -4.14
CA LEU A 91 13.08 4.26 -4.51
C LEU A 91 13.34 4.26 -6.02
N PRO A 92 12.90 5.30 -6.76
CA PRO A 92 13.20 5.40 -8.18
C PRO A 92 14.69 5.66 -8.40
N THR A 93 15.13 5.71 -9.67
CA THR A 93 16.54 5.99 -9.98
C THR A 93 16.95 7.36 -9.43
N GLY A 94 18.02 7.40 -8.64
CA GLY A 94 18.49 8.64 -8.01
C GLY A 94 19.44 8.36 -6.84
N ARG A 95 19.81 9.41 -6.13
CA ARG A 95 20.58 9.32 -4.89
C ARG A 95 19.68 9.74 -3.73
N TYR A 96 19.61 8.89 -2.72
CA TYR A 96 18.76 9.11 -1.56
C TYR A 96 19.57 8.99 -0.29
N ARG A 97 19.05 9.59 0.78
CA ARG A 97 19.51 9.34 2.14
C ARG A 97 18.34 9.06 3.05
N LEU A 98 18.56 8.13 3.98
CA LEU A 98 17.70 7.90 5.11
C LEU A 98 18.12 8.85 6.22
N CYS A 99 17.16 9.54 6.83
CA CYS A 99 17.37 10.57 7.83
C CYS A 99 16.59 10.25 9.12
N MET A 100 17.18 10.62 10.26
CA MET A 100 16.59 10.47 11.57
C MET A 100 16.92 11.67 12.46
N VAL A 101 15.93 12.09 13.25
CA VAL A 101 16.08 13.12 14.28
C VAL A 101 15.23 12.74 15.50
N THR A 102 15.76 13.03 16.68
CA THR A 102 15.16 12.70 17.98
C THR A 102 14.71 13.94 18.77
N ARG A 103 15.02 15.14 18.29
CA ARG A 103 14.75 16.41 18.97
C ARG A 103 14.29 17.44 17.97
N GLY A 104 13.48 18.39 18.42
CA GLY A 104 12.95 19.43 17.55
C GLY A 104 11.93 18.90 16.53
N VAL A 105 11.19 17.86 16.89
CA VAL A 105 10.14 17.28 16.05
C VAL A 105 8.88 18.15 16.16
N GLY A 106 8.55 18.85 15.07
CA GLY A 106 7.30 19.60 14.89
C GLY A 106 6.17 18.73 14.33
N GLN A 107 5.00 19.32 14.09
CA GLN A 107 3.82 18.67 13.50
C GLN A 107 3.97 18.42 12.02
N GLU A 108 4.61 19.37 11.33
CA GLU A 108 4.77 19.38 9.87
C GLU A 108 6.24 19.52 9.49
N GLY A 109 6.53 19.38 8.19
CA GLY A 109 7.88 19.54 7.64
C GLY A 109 8.90 18.49 8.10
N VAL A 110 10.14 18.65 7.65
CA VAL A 110 11.28 17.84 8.11
C VAL A 110 12.27 18.73 8.83
N ALA A 111 12.76 18.27 9.98
CA ALA A 111 13.80 18.97 10.72
C ALA A 111 15.19 18.63 10.15
N ALA A 112 16.22 19.39 10.55
CA ALA A 112 17.59 19.01 10.23
C ALA A 112 17.91 17.64 10.87
N ALA A 113 18.37 16.69 10.06
CA ALA A 113 18.67 15.34 10.53
C ALA A 113 19.83 15.35 11.55
N THR A 114 19.65 14.66 12.67
CA THR A 114 20.74 14.36 13.62
C THR A 114 21.66 13.30 13.03
N LYS A 115 21.08 12.31 12.35
CA LYS A 115 21.77 11.20 11.70
C LYS A 115 21.20 11.01 10.31
N SER A 116 22.09 10.74 9.35
CA SER A 116 21.70 10.40 7.99
C SER A 116 22.71 9.47 7.34
N ALA A 117 22.26 8.63 6.43
CA ALA A 117 23.10 7.67 5.70
C ALA A 117 22.56 7.46 4.29
N PRO A 118 23.44 7.21 3.30
CA PRO A 118 23.00 6.95 1.93
C PRO A 118 22.18 5.66 1.84
N ILE A 119 21.17 5.66 0.97
CA ILE A 119 20.40 4.50 0.60
C ILE A 119 20.32 4.44 -0.93
N ALA A 120 20.48 3.24 -1.49
CA ALA A 120 20.47 3.04 -2.93
C ALA A 120 19.07 3.23 -3.52
N ALA A 121 18.99 3.40 -4.84
CA ALA A 121 17.73 3.24 -5.55
C ALA A 121 17.32 1.76 -5.60
N GLY A 122 16.03 1.50 -5.75
CA GLY A 122 15.46 0.15 -5.83
C GLY A 122 14.53 -0.17 -4.66
N ARG A 123 14.30 -1.47 -4.45
CA ARG A 123 13.42 -1.97 -3.39
C ARG A 123 14.22 -2.26 -2.13
N HIS A 124 13.73 -1.75 -1.00
CA HIS A 124 14.35 -1.90 0.31
C HIS A 124 13.31 -2.23 1.36
N ARG A 125 13.74 -2.98 2.38
CA ARG A 125 12.98 -3.18 3.62
C ARG A 125 13.61 -2.37 4.74
N LEU A 126 12.87 -1.41 5.27
CA LEU A 126 13.31 -0.57 6.38
C LEU A 126 12.66 -1.02 7.68
N ALA A 127 13.43 -1.04 8.76
CA ALA A 127 12.93 -1.36 10.10
C ALA A 127 13.42 -0.32 11.10
N LEU A 128 12.49 0.23 11.87
CA LEU A 128 12.77 1.09 13.02
C LEU A 128 12.59 0.28 14.30
N ASP A 129 13.64 0.26 15.12
CA ASP A 129 13.68 -0.41 16.41
C ASP A 129 14.02 0.57 17.54
N GLN A 130 13.40 0.36 18.70
CA GLN A 130 13.57 1.17 19.90
C GLN A 130 13.70 0.27 21.12
N THR A 131 14.93 0.11 21.62
CA THR A 131 15.22 -0.73 22.78
C THR A 131 15.54 0.13 24.01
N GLN A 132 15.03 -0.24 25.18
CA GLN A 132 15.43 0.36 26.45
C GLN A 132 16.56 -0.48 27.07
N GLU A 133 17.70 0.16 27.36
CA GLU A 133 18.86 -0.45 28.04
C GLU A 133 19.24 0.40 29.26
N GLY A 134 18.73 0.02 30.44
CA GLY A 134 18.93 0.79 31.66
C GLY A 134 18.31 2.19 31.56
N ASP A 135 19.12 3.22 31.73
CA ASP A 135 18.71 4.64 31.64
C ASP A 135 18.90 5.24 30.23
N VAL A 136 19.19 4.41 29.24
CA VAL A 136 19.37 4.84 27.85
C VAL A 136 18.35 4.14 26.98
N ARG A 137 17.76 4.90 26.06
CA ARG A 137 16.94 4.39 24.97
C ARG A 137 17.75 4.42 23.69
N ARG A 138 17.92 3.26 23.07
CA ARG A 138 18.61 3.09 21.79
C ARG A 138 17.57 3.09 20.68
N ILE A 139 17.76 3.97 19.71
CA ILE A 139 16.92 4.06 18.51
C ILE A 139 17.79 3.71 17.31
N SER A 140 17.36 2.72 16.53
CA SER A 140 18.09 2.30 15.34
C SER A 140 17.18 2.10 14.14
N VAL A 141 17.71 2.37 12.96
CA VAL A 141 17.03 2.13 11.69
C VAL A 141 17.89 1.22 10.84
N ALA A 142 17.33 0.09 10.42
CA ALA A 142 17.96 -0.88 9.56
C ALA A 142 17.41 -0.81 8.13
N CYS A 143 18.26 -1.11 7.15
CA CYS A 143 17.91 -1.29 5.74
C CYS A 143 18.35 -2.68 5.31
N ASP A 144 17.43 -3.48 4.79
CA ASP A 144 17.66 -4.85 4.32
C ASP A 144 18.36 -5.73 5.36
N GLY A 145 18.00 -5.54 6.64
CA GLY A 145 18.55 -6.26 7.78
C GLY A 145 19.87 -5.71 8.33
N ALA A 146 20.52 -4.74 7.64
CA ALA A 146 21.72 -4.09 8.12
C ALA A 146 21.40 -2.78 8.85
N LYS A 147 21.89 -2.60 10.08
CA LYS A 147 21.72 -1.35 10.84
C LYS A 147 22.43 -0.20 10.12
N LEU A 148 21.68 0.82 9.72
CA LEU A 148 22.17 1.94 8.92
C LEU A 148 22.30 3.23 9.75
N LEU A 149 21.35 3.48 10.64
CA LEU A 149 21.35 4.61 11.57
C LEU A 149 21.22 4.12 13.00
N GLU A 150 21.89 4.82 13.92
CA GLU A 150 21.79 4.57 15.35
C GLU A 150 22.00 5.85 16.15
N THR A 151 21.19 6.01 17.19
CA THR A 151 21.35 7.06 18.19
C THR A 151 20.87 6.58 19.55
N THR A 152 21.31 7.27 20.59
CA THR A 152 20.91 7.01 21.97
C THR A 152 20.36 8.27 22.57
N GLU A 153 19.27 8.15 23.32
CA GLU A 153 18.68 9.22 24.09
C GLU A 153 18.55 8.79 25.55
N PRO A 154 18.64 9.72 26.51
CA PRO A 154 18.47 9.37 27.92
C PRO A 154 17.00 9.02 28.20
N LYS A 155 16.72 8.30 29.30
CA LYS A 155 15.38 7.85 29.68
C LYS A 155 14.36 8.99 29.74
N GLU A 156 14.75 10.15 30.25
CA GLU A 156 13.91 11.35 30.35
C GLU A 156 13.52 11.98 29.00
N TRP A 157 14.10 11.52 27.89
CA TRP A 157 13.71 11.93 26.55
C TRP A 157 12.26 11.60 26.22
N ASP A 158 11.79 10.42 26.65
CA ASP A 158 10.39 10.01 26.62
C ASP A 158 9.91 9.81 28.06
N ALA A 159 9.18 10.79 28.57
CA ALA A 159 8.66 10.76 29.94
C ALA A 159 7.59 9.67 30.17
N GLY A 160 7.16 8.93 29.13
CA GLY A 160 6.19 7.84 29.24
C GLY A 160 4.75 8.30 29.53
N VAL A 161 4.48 9.60 29.41
CA VAL A 161 3.18 10.22 29.73
C VAL A 161 2.21 10.18 28.54
N GLY A 162 2.71 9.76 27.37
CA GLY A 162 1.95 9.64 26.13
C GLY A 162 2.72 10.19 24.93
N SER A 163 2.17 9.96 23.75
CA SER A 163 2.73 10.47 22.50
C SER A 163 1.63 10.73 21.47
N THR A 164 1.96 11.54 20.46
CA THR A 164 1.13 11.74 19.27
C THR A 164 1.89 11.36 18.01
N GLY A 165 1.17 10.78 17.05
CA GLY A 165 1.70 10.36 15.75
C GLY A 165 2.00 8.86 15.68
N GLY A 166 2.90 8.49 14.77
CA GLY A 166 3.27 7.12 14.44
C GLY A 166 3.74 7.00 12.99
N SER A 167 3.59 5.80 12.43
CA SER A 167 3.79 5.59 10.99
C SER A 167 2.82 6.45 10.18
N GLN A 168 3.31 7.08 9.12
CA GLN A 168 2.48 7.88 8.21
C GLN A 168 1.81 7.04 7.12
N TYR A 169 2.21 5.78 7.00
CA TYR A 169 1.68 4.83 6.03
C TYR A 169 0.97 3.69 6.76
N SER A 170 -0.27 3.41 6.36
CA SER A 170 -1.04 2.22 6.74
C SER A 170 -1.36 1.33 5.53
N ILE A 171 -1.38 1.94 4.34
CA ILE A 171 -1.54 1.31 3.03
C ILE A 171 -0.41 1.78 2.11
N SER A 172 -0.23 1.08 0.98
CA SER A 172 0.73 1.49 -0.04
C SER A 172 0.37 2.89 -0.57
N ALA A 173 1.33 3.80 -0.56
CA ALA A 173 1.17 5.15 -1.09
C ALA A 173 2.42 5.58 -1.85
N GLN A 174 2.23 6.52 -2.79
CA GLN A 174 3.30 7.08 -3.59
C GLN A 174 3.47 8.58 -3.40
N SER A 175 4.72 9.04 -3.30
CA SER A 175 5.09 10.45 -3.21
C SER A 175 6.06 10.84 -4.34
N PRO A 176 6.13 12.12 -4.72
CA PRO A 176 7.12 12.60 -5.67
C PRO A 176 8.55 12.26 -5.25
N ALA A 177 9.42 11.96 -6.22
CA ALA A 177 10.79 11.52 -5.97
C ALA A 177 11.73 12.62 -5.46
N ASP A 178 11.34 13.87 -5.63
CA ASP A 178 12.04 15.09 -5.21
C ASP A 178 11.60 15.59 -3.83
N GLN A 179 10.60 14.94 -3.21
CA GLN A 179 10.06 15.32 -1.91
C GLN A 179 10.45 14.32 -0.81
N PRO A 180 10.61 14.77 0.44
CA PRO A 180 10.81 13.87 1.56
C PRO A 180 9.62 12.91 1.76
N ALA A 181 9.91 11.62 1.86
CA ALA A 181 8.94 10.60 2.25
C ALA A 181 9.06 10.34 3.77
N VAL A 182 8.14 10.89 4.56
CA VAL A 182 8.14 10.75 6.02
C VAL A 182 7.58 9.39 6.41
N LEU A 183 8.42 8.49 6.89
CA LEU A 183 8.03 7.13 7.27
C LEU A 183 7.35 7.10 8.63
N PHE A 184 7.93 7.79 9.60
CA PHE A 184 7.51 7.78 10.99
C PHE A 184 7.67 9.16 11.61
N ARG A 185 6.65 9.62 12.34
CA ARG A 185 6.69 10.83 13.16
C ARG A 185 5.96 10.60 14.46
N ARG A 186 6.67 10.60 15.58
CA ARG A 186 6.10 10.53 16.93
C ARG A 186 6.62 11.70 17.76
N ARG A 187 5.75 12.35 18.51
CA ARG A 187 6.08 13.43 19.46
C ARG A 187 5.70 13.00 20.86
N PHE A 188 6.59 13.16 21.83
CA PHE A 188 6.31 12.79 23.21
C PHE A 188 5.65 13.93 23.96
N HIS A 189 4.65 13.58 24.77
CA HIS A 189 4.01 14.55 25.64
C HIS A 189 4.91 14.89 26.81
N LEU A 190 4.82 16.13 27.27
CA LEU A 190 5.48 16.59 28.48
C LEU A 190 4.48 16.57 29.63
N SER A 191 4.93 16.14 30.81
CA SER A 191 4.16 16.34 32.04
C SER A 191 4.16 17.82 32.37
N THR A 192 2.98 18.43 32.44
CA THR A 192 2.85 19.80 32.93
C THR A 192 2.63 19.82 34.44
N THR A 193 2.97 20.93 35.09
CA THR A 193 2.73 21.14 36.53
C THR A 193 1.25 20.93 36.85
N GLY A 194 0.96 19.98 37.75
CA GLY A 194 -0.42 19.60 38.10
C GLY A 194 -0.93 18.30 37.47
N GLY A 195 -0.05 17.48 36.88
CA GLY A 195 -0.40 16.13 36.41
C GLY A 195 -1.24 16.09 35.13
N ARG A 196 -1.40 17.24 34.46
CA ARG A 196 -2.05 17.31 33.15
C ARG A 196 -1.05 16.98 32.05
N THR A 197 -1.48 16.12 31.13
CA THR A 197 -0.78 15.85 29.88
C THR A 197 -1.26 16.87 28.84
N SER A 198 -0.36 17.67 28.28
CA SER A 198 -0.67 18.53 27.14
C SER A 198 0.11 18.06 25.92
N ALA A 199 -0.46 18.31 24.73
CA ALA A 199 0.33 18.26 23.51
C ALA A 199 1.54 19.20 23.67
N PRO A 200 2.75 18.79 23.28
CA PRO A 200 3.92 19.60 23.48
C PRO A 200 3.84 20.86 22.58
N ALA A 201 4.28 22.00 23.10
CA ALA A 201 4.52 23.18 22.28
C ALA A 201 5.63 22.87 21.26
N GLU A 202 5.53 23.43 20.04
CA GLU A 202 6.48 23.14 18.97
C GLU A 202 7.78 23.94 19.14
N PRO A 203 8.96 23.38 18.82
CA PRO A 203 9.32 21.97 18.53
C PRO A 203 9.55 21.11 19.79
N SER A 204 9.34 19.78 19.71
CA SER A 204 9.35 18.86 20.88
C SER A 204 10.34 17.68 20.79
N ASN A 205 10.54 16.95 21.89
CA ASN A 205 11.20 15.64 21.84
C ASN A 205 10.29 14.63 21.12
N GLY A 206 10.88 13.78 20.30
CA GLY A 206 10.12 12.85 19.48
C GLY A 206 11.03 12.09 18.55
N LEU A 207 10.46 11.29 17.66
CA LEU A 207 11.22 10.56 16.65
C LEU A 207 10.63 10.85 15.28
N LEU A 208 11.46 11.32 14.37
CA LEU A 208 11.11 11.53 12.97
C LEU A 208 12.12 10.78 12.10
N VAL A 209 11.60 9.91 11.23
CA VAL A 209 12.36 9.10 10.26
C VAL A 209 11.77 9.35 8.88
N TRP A 210 12.62 9.69 7.92
CA TRP A 210 12.21 9.99 6.55
C TRP A 210 13.31 9.65 5.55
N ILE A 211 12.92 9.51 4.29
CA ILE A 211 13.84 9.42 3.16
C ILE A 211 13.76 10.74 2.39
N GLU A 212 14.89 11.23 1.92
CA GLU A 212 14.94 12.41 1.05
C GLU A 212 16.00 12.26 -0.04
N PRO A 213 15.89 13.01 -1.16
CA PRO A 213 16.93 13.05 -2.18
C PRO A 213 18.24 13.58 -1.59
N ALA A 214 19.35 12.94 -1.90
CA ALA A 214 20.66 13.36 -1.41
C ALA A 214 21.08 14.74 -1.94
N ASP A 215 20.58 15.09 -3.13
CA ASP A 215 20.81 16.37 -3.80
C ASP A 215 19.75 17.44 -3.44
N ALA A 216 18.80 17.13 -2.56
CA ALA A 216 17.81 18.11 -2.13
C ALA A 216 18.50 19.26 -1.37
N PRO A 217 18.11 20.52 -1.62
CA PRO A 217 18.61 21.65 -0.86
C PRO A 217 18.30 21.40 0.62
N LYS A 218 19.36 21.40 1.46
CA LYS A 218 19.22 21.21 2.90
C LYS A 218 18.23 22.28 3.40
N PRO A 219 17.14 21.91 4.12
CA PRO A 219 16.22 22.89 4.65
C PRO A 219 17.02 23.87 5.50
N GLU A 220 17.05 25.13 5.05
CA GLU A 220 17.74 26.21 5.73
C GLU A 220 17.14 26.32 7.12
N ALA A 221 17.97 26.19 8.15
CA ALA A 221 17.50 26.26 9.53
C ALA A 221 16.79 27.61 9.72
N ILE A 222 15.48 27.58 9.98
CA ILE A 222 14.73 28.79 10.29
C ILE A 222 15.45 29.48 11.46
N PRO A 223 16.00 30.69 11.28
CA PRO A 223 16.73 31.35 12.34
C PRO A 223 15.75 31.58 13.49
N ARG A 224 16.06 31.01 14.66
CA ARG A 224 15.36 31.31 15.90
C ARG A 224 15.46 32.82 16.12
N LYS A 225 14.35 33.55 15.92
CA LYS A 225 14.20 34.86 16.56
C LYS A 225 14.10 34.60 18.05
N ILE A 226 15.16 34.97 18.75
CA ILE A 226 15.17 35.08 20.20
C ILE A 226 14.60 36.47 20.46
N ASP A 227 13.33 36.54 20.88
CA ASP A 227 12.73 37.71 21.52
C ASP A 227 12.63 37.44 23.04
#